data_AF-A0A7C3WFC0-F1
#
_entry.id   AF-A0A7C3WFC0-F1
#
_cell.length_a   1.000
_cell.length_b   1.000
_cell.length_c   1.000
_cell.angle_alpha   90.00
_cell.angle_beta   90.00
_cell.angle_gamma   90.00
#
_symmetry.space_group_name_H-M   'P 1'
#
loop_
_entity.id
_entity.type
_entity.pdbx_description
1 polymer ?
#
loop_
_entity_poly.entity_id
_entity_poly.type
_entity_poly.pdbx_seq_one_letter_code
_entity_poly.pdbx_strand_id
1 'polypeptide(L)' 'MKRAPCFAWGWSAVLGLLAHGAAQQIGLEELLRLDRLPVFKSAVKVGSVSSYDRTGGNDDGFSGKYS' A
#
# COMPACT_ATOMS: atom_id res chain seq x y z
N MET A 1 3.00 27.01 -50.17
CA MET A 1 3.55 27.32 -48.83
C MET A 1 2.66 26.61 -47.80
N LYS A 2 3.11 25.49 -47.20
CA LYS A 2 2.37 24.76 -46.16
C LYS A 2 3.35 24.49 -45.02
N ARG A 3 3.16 25.14 -43.86
CA ARG A 3 3.95 24.92 -42.64
C ARG A 3 3.14 23.99 -41.72
N ALA A 4 3.74 22.87 -41.31
CA ALA A 4 3.16 21.93 -40.36
C ALA A 4 3.32 22.41 -38.91
N PRO A 5 2.40 22.10 -37.98
CA PRO A 5 2.57 22.44 -36.57
C PRO A 5 3.27 21.29 -35.82
N CYS A 6 4.51 21.52 -35.39
CA CYS A 6 5.30 20.59 -34.56
C CYS A 6 5.08 20.76 -33.03
N PHE A 7 3.98 21.37 -32.58
CA PHE A 7 3.94 21.99 -31.23
C PHE A 7 2.94 21.41 -30.23
N ALA A 8 2.62 20.11 -30.31
CA ALA A 8 1.59 19.51 -29.42
C ALA A 8 2.05 18.31 -28.57
N TRP A 9 3.33 17.92 -28.59
CA TRP A 9 3.79 16.72 -27.87
C TRP A 9 4.78 16.98 -26.72
N GLY A 10 5.13 18.24 -26.44
CA GLY A 10 6.12 18.55 -25.40
C GLY A 10 5.57 18.55 -23.97
N TRP A 11 4.29 18.84 -23.77
CA TRP A 11 3.72 19.07 -22.43
C TRP A 11 3.19 17.79 -21.74
N SER A 12 2.81 16.76 -22.48
CA SER A 12 2.30 15.52 -21.88
C SER A 12 3.37 14.72 -21.14
N ALA A 13 4.65 14.84 -21.53
CA ALA A 13 5.75 14.12 -20.89
C ALA A 13 6.11 14.68 -19.50
N VAL A 14 5.90 15.99 -19.27
CA VAL A 14 6.24 16.64 -18.00
C VAL A 14 5.23 16.29 -16.90
N LEU A 15 3.94 16.14 -17.25
CA LEU A 15 2.91 15.71 -16.28
C LEU A 15 3.08 14.25 -15.82
N GLY A 16 3.53 13.35 -16.71
CA GLY A 16 3.75 11.94 -16.36
C GLY A 16 4.92 11.72 -15.40
N LEU A 17 5.91 12.62 -15.40
CA LEU A 17 7.12 12.48 -14.59
C LEU A 17 6.87 12.76 -13.09
N LEU A 18 5.90 13.63 -12.77
CA LEU A 18 5.53 13.97 -11.38
C LEU A 18 4.60 12.93 -10.73
N ALA A 19 4.01 12.03 -11.51
CA ALA A 19 3.06 11.02 -11.03
C ALA A 19 3.72 9.70 -10.59
N HIS A 20 5.05 9.65 -10.43
CA HIS A 20 5.73 8.53 -9.77
C HIS A 20 5.48 8.60 -8.25
N GLY A 21 4.23 8.35 -7.84
CA GLY A 21 3.96 7.87 -6.50
C GLY A 21 4.76 6.59 -6.34
N ALA A 22 5.77 6.61 -5.46
CA ALA A 22 6.55 5.42 -5.14
C ALA A 22 5.57 4.28 -4.88
N ALA A 23 5.71 3.16 -5.60
CA ALA A 23 4.87 1.99 -5.39
C ALA A 23 4.85 1.69 -3.88
N GLN A 24 3.66 1.72 -3.28
CA GLN A 24 3.53 1.51 -1.85
C GLN A 24 4.07 0.10 -1.55
N GLN A 25 5.12 0.02 -0.74
CA GLN A 25 5.60 -1.25 -0.22
C GLN A 25 4.51 -1.81 0.70
N ILE A 26 4.14 -3.08 0.50
CA ILE A 26 3.11 -3.78 1.28
C ILE A 26 3.78 -4.95 1.96
N GLY A 27 3.38 -5.27 3.19
CA GLY A 27 3.88 -6.44 3.90
C GLY A 27 5.08 -6.14 4.79
N LEU A 28 6.02 -7.08 4.88
CA LEU A 28 7.12 -7.05 5.84
C LEU A 28 8.08 -5.89 5.57
N GLU A 29 8.32 -5.57 4.31
CA GLU A 29 9.26 -4.53 3.87
C GLU A 29 8.86 -3.15 4.40
N GLU A 30 7.55 -2.88 4.45
CA GLU A 30 7.01 -1.65 5.03
C GLU A 30 7.04 -1.67 6.57
N LEU A 31 6.85 -2.84 7.21
CA LEU A 31 6.97 -2.97 8.66
C LEU A 31 8.41 -2.78 9.15
N LEU A 32 9.40 -3.09 8.32
CA LEU A 32 10.83 -2.86 8.60
C LEU A 32 11.24 -1.39 8.48
N ARG A 33 10.41 -0.53 7.88
CA ARG A 33 10.64 0.92 7.79
C ARG A 33 10.29 1.62 9.09
N LEU A 34 11.12 1.42 10.12
CA LEU A 34 10.93 2.02 11.44
C LEU A 34 10.86 3.55 11.39
N ASP A 35 11.55 4.17 10.43
CA ASP A 35 11.52 5.61 10.17
C ASP A 35 10.13 6.14 9.79
N ARG A 36 9.23 5.26 9.32
CA ARG A 36 7.86 5.61 8.91
C ARG A 36 6.80 5.32 9.95
N LEU A 37 7.13 4.70 11.09
CA LEU A 37 6.19 4.43 12.18
C LEU A 37 5.41 5.68 12.69
N PRO A 38 6.00 6.88 12.80
CA PRO A 38 5.27 8.06 13.27
C PRO A 38 4.43 8.74 12.17
N VAL A 39 4.45 8.24 10.92
CA VAL A 39 3.81 8.89 9.78
C VAL A 39 2.43 8.27 9.53
N PHE A 40 1.42 9.12 9.32
CA PHE A 40 0.08 8.66 8.92
C PHE A 40 0.11 7.98 7.55
N LYS A 41 -0.60 6.85 7.45
CA LYS A 41 -0.80 6.12 6.19
C LYS A 41 -2.05 6.66 5.49
N SER A 42 -1.99 6.81 4.16
CA SER A 42 -3.06 7.41 3.35
C SER A 42 -4.38 6.63 3.37
N ALA A 43 -4.32 5.30 3.33
CA ALA A 43 -5.45 4.41 3.52
C ALA A 43 -4.95 3.02 3.95
N VAL A 44 -5.50 2.46 5.03
CA VAL A 44 -5.14 1.12 5.54
C VAL A 44 -6.40 0.35 5.87
N LYS A 45 -6.48 -0.90 5.41
CA LYS A 45 -7.45 -1.88 5.90
C LYS A 45 -6.74 -2.80 6.88
N VAL A 46 -7.22 -2.85 8.11
CA VAL A 46 -6.70 -3.72 9.16
C VAL A 46 -7.58 -4.96 9.26
N GLY A 47 -6.97 -6.14 9.37
CA GLY A 47 -7.64 -7.41 9.58
C GLY A 47 -6.75 -8.36 10.37
N SER A 48 -7.35 -9.35 11.00
CA SER A 48 -6.65 -10.39 11.75
C SER A 48 -7.29 -11.75 11.46
N VAL A 49 -6.46 -12.75 11.19
CA VAL A 49 -6.84 -14.16 11.13
C VAL A 49 -6.01 -14.88 12.18
N SER A 50 -6.67 -15.49 13.15
CA SER A 50 -6.03 -16.17 14.28
C SER A 50 -6.91 -17.29 14.80
N SER A 51 -6.32 -18.19 15.59
CA SER A 51 -7.00 -19.24 16.37
C SER A 51 -7.70 -18.72 17.63
N TYR A 52 -7.96 -17.40 17.69
CA TYR A 52 -8.49 -16.73 18.88
C TYR A 52 -9.78 -17.36 19.41
N ASP A 53 -9.78 -17.69 20.70
CA ASP A 53 -10.90 -18.22 21.45
C ASP A 53 -11.95 -17.13 21.69
N ARG A 54 -13.06 -17.25 20.98
CA ARG A 54 -14.16 -16.27 21.04
C ARG A 54 -15.01 -16.38 22.32
N THR A 55 -14.71 -17.33 23.20
CA THR A 55 -15.44 -17.51 24.47
C THR A 55 -14.89 -16.64 25.60
N GLY A 56 -13.68 -16.06 25.44
CA GLY A 56 -12.96 -15.36 26.50
C GLY A 56 -12.12 -16.27 27.40
N GLY A 57 -12.01 -17.56 27.05
CA GLY A 57 -11.03 -18.48 27.63
C GLY A 57 -9.61 -18.24 27.09
N ASN A 58 -8.71 -19.20 27.34
CA ASN A 58 -7.32 -19.18 26.88
C ASN A 58 -7.02 -20.40 26.00
N ASP A 59 -7.99 -20.79 25.16
CA ASP A 59 -7.85 -21.89 24.19
C ASP A 59 -7.51 -21.36 22.78
N ASP A 60 -6.53 -20.47 22.72
CA ASP A 60 -6.06 -19.82 21.48
C ASP A 60 -5.08 -20.70 20.69
N GLY A 61 -4.98 -21.99 21.02
CA GLY A 61 -4.08 -22.94 20.40
C GLY A 61 -4.49 -23.35 18.97
N PHE A 62 -3.57 -23.98 18.24
CA PHE A 62 -3.81 -24.47 16.87
C PHE A 62 -4.36 -25.91 16.85
N SER A 63 -5.37 -26.19 17.68
CA SER A 63 -6.06 -27.49 17.68
C SER A 63 -7.09 -27.63 16.54
N GLY A 64 -7.37 -26.54 15.81
CA GLY A 64 -8.42 -26.47 14.80
C GLY A 64 -9.80 -26.10 15.34
N LYS A 65 -9.94 -25.88 16.65
CA LYS A 65 -11.22 -25.53 17.29
C LYS A 65 -11.82 -24.20 16.81
N TYR A 66 -10.98 -23.21 16.50
CA TYR A 66 -11.40 -21.86 16.10
C TYR A 66 -10.84 -21.40 14.74
N SER A 67 -10.19 -22.30 14.00
CA SER A 67 -9.48 -22.06 12.73
C SER A 67 -10.31 -22.42 11.49
#